data_AF-A0A952HMP9-F1
#
_entry.id   AF-A0A952HMP9-F1
#
_cell.length_a   1.000
_cell.length_b   1.000
_cell.length_c   1.000
_cell.angle_alpha   90.00
_cell.angle_beta   90.00
_cell.angle_gamma   90.00
#
_symmetry.space_group_name_H-M   'P 1'
#
loop_
_entity.id
_entity.type
_entity.pdbx_description
1 polymer ?
#
loop_
_entity_poly.entity_id
_entity_poly.type
_entity_poly.pdbx_seq_one_letter_code
_entity_poly.pdbx_strand_id
1 'polypeptide(L)'
;MKNKLAKILSTITTISIASCSANINTSTTKDPFDSFSPSNKPILENLVKTTATTKKPTTYIINNNIYSTTYNGRTIKHCDLVSLTVKYANTNYERTENFRVCGDKIENIGISDTIPSTIENDPIVQNQIPYILQTCKIYGEAESIVTNRDISIKCKATDLNRCFLELTFIDKNGILIDKKIINTCR
;
A
#
# COMPACT_ATOMS: atom_id res chain seq x y z
N MET A 1 54.19 6.01 77.59
CA MET A 1 53.07 6.91 77.95
C MET A 1 52.17 7.01 76.71
N LYS A 2 51.16 6.16 76.58
CA LYS A 2 49.73 6.36 76.90
C LYS A 2 49.06 7.56 76.20
N ASN A 3 47.95 7.19 75.52
CA ASN A 3 46.77 7.95 75.08
C ASN A 3 46.81 8.59 73.69
N LYS A 4 45.74 8.59 72.89
CA LYS A 4 44.46 7.85 72.72
C LYS A 4 43.65 8.70 71.70
N LEU A 5 42.67 8.09 71.01
CA LEU A 5 41.56 8.70 70.25
C LEU A 5 41.89 9.26 68.84
N ALA A 6 41.04 9.19 67.81
CA ALA A 6 39.82 8.43 67.53
C ALA A 6 39.44 8.64 66.05
N LYS A 7 39.04 7.56 65.38
CA LYS A 7 37.84 7.42 64.53
C LYS A 7 37.42 8.61 63.62
N ILE A 8 37.64 8.49 62.30
CA ILE A 8 36.66 8.89 61.29
C ILE A 8 36.60 7.81 60.20
N LEU A 9 35.48 7.12 60.18
CA LEU A 9 35.01 6.23 59.13
C LEU A 9 34.30 7.13 58.11
N SER A 10 34.75 7.21 56.85
CA SER A 10 33.93 7.75 55.77
C SER A 10 33.71 6.67 54.72
N THR A 11 32.46 6.23 54.70
CA THR A 11 31.85 5.30 53.77
C THR A 11 31.98 5.85 52.35
N ILE A 12 32.70 5.15 51.48
CA ILE A 12 32.65 5.41 50.03
C ILE A 12 31.36 4.77 49.52
N THR A 13 30.38 5.62 49.23
CA THR A 13 29.16 5.23 48.54
C THR A 13 29.50 4.84 47.10
N THR A 14 29.53 3.55 46.80
CA THR A 14 29.52 3.06 45.42
C THR A 14 28.18 3.42 44.80
N ILE A 15 28.17 4.45 43.94
CA ILE A 15 27.06 4.72 43.03
C ILE A 15 27.10 3.62 41.96
N SER A 16 26.19 2.67 42.10
CA SER A 16 25.87 1.70 41.05
C SER A 16 25.24 2.48 39.91
N ILE A 17 26.04 2.76 38.87
CA ILE A 17 25.53 3.31 37.61
C ILE A 17 24.83 2.13 36.94
N ALA A 18 23.53 2.02 37.17
CA ALA A 18 22.67 1.16 36.39
C ALA A 18 22.87 1.55 34.93
N SER A 19 23.55 0.70 34.16
CA SER A 19 23.55 0.78 32.71
C SER A 19 22.11 0.64 32.29
N CYS A 20 21.47 1.76 31.95
CA CYS A 20 20.21 1.76 31.23
C CYS A 20 20.42 0.93 29.98
N SER A 21 19.95 -0.32 30.01
CA SER A 21 19.71 -1.10 28.81
C SER A 21 18.85 -0.20 27.94
N ALA A 22 19.46 0.33 26.87
CA ALA A 22 18.74 1.01 25.83
C ALA A 22 17.63 0.05 25.43
N ASN A 23 16.40 0.46 25.70
CA ASN A 23 15.22 -0.21 25.24
C ASN A 23 15.29 -0.11 23.72
N ILE A 24 15.88 -1.15 23.09
CA ILE A 24 15.80 -1.35 21.66
C ILE A 24 14.31 -1.55 21.44
N ASN A 25 13.62 -0.46 21.15
CA ASN A 25 12.38 -0.48 20.39
C ASN A 25 12.77 -1.15 19.09
N THR A 26 12.70 -2.48 19.07
CA THR A 26 12.55 -3.26 17.88
C THR A 26 11.23 -2.79 17.30
N SER A 27 11.31 -1.70 16.52
CA SER A 27 10.39 -1.52 15.42
C SER A 27 10.56 -2.79 14.60
N THR A 28 9.71 -3.77 14.89
CA THR A 28 9.49 -4.91 14.03
C THR A 28 8.93 -4.30 12.77
N THR A 29 9.83 -3.86 11.89
CA THR A 29 9.51 -3.56 10.51
C THR A 29 9.04 -4.88 9.93
N LYS A 30 7.73 -5.12 10.05
CA LYS A 30 7.05 -6.26 9.47
C LYS A 30 7.47 -6.34 8.01
N ASP A 31 7.87 -7.52 7.54
CA ASP A 31 8.27 -7.68 6.16
C ASP A 31 7.07 -7.27 5.29
N PRO A 32 7.25 -6.38 4.32
CA PRO A 32 6.14 -5.94 3.49
C PRO A 32 5.46 -7.10 2.75
N PHE A 33 6.14 -8.25 2.59
CA PHE A 33 5.62 -9.43 1.91
C PHE A 33 5.35 -10.64 2.83
N ASP A 34 5.25 -10.44 4.16
CA ASP A 34 5.03 -11.52 5.14
C ASP A 34 3.76 -12.37 4.86
N SER A 35 2.81 -11.82 4.13
CA SER A 35 1.57 -12.46 3.69
C SER A 35 1.73 -13.44 2.53
N PHE A 36 2.89 -13.43 1.86
CA PHE A 36 3.20 -14.29 0.73
C PHE A 36 4.22 -15.36 1.12
N SER A 37 4.31 -16.42 0.31
CA SER A 37 5.35 -17.42 0.51
C SER A 37 6.75 -16.77 0.43
N PRO A 38 7.66 -17.04 1.39
CA PRO A 38 9.00 -16.46 1.41
C PRO A 38 9.79 -16.70 0.11
N SER A 39 9.58 -17.83 -0.56
CA SER A 39 10.24 -18.15 -1.83
C SER A 39 9.83 -17.22 -2.97
N ASN A 40 8.64 -16.60 -2.89
CA ASN A 40 8.13 -15.71 -3.92
C ASN A 40 8.56 -14.25 -3.68
N LYS A 41 8.99 -13.91 -2.47
CA LYS A 41 9.30 -12.53 -2.06
C LYS A 41 10.21 -11.79 -3.05
N PRO A 42 11.36 -12.32 -3.51
CA PRO A 42 12.24 -11.57 -4.42
C PRO A 42 11.56 -11.19 -5.74
N ILE A 43 10.71 -12.08 -6.25
CA ILE A 43 9.95 -11.88 -7.49
C ILE A 43 8.88 -10.80 -7.28
N LEU A 44 8.12 -10.91 -6.18
CA LEU A 44 7.04 -9.95 -5.86
C LEU A 44 7.59 -8.55 -5.57
N GLU A 45 8.71 -8.47 -4.84
CA GLU A 45 9.42 -7.22 -4.60
C GLU A 45 9.85 -6.56 -5.91
N ASN A 46 10.43 -7.35 -6.83
CA ASN A 46 10.84 -6.86 -8.13
C ASN A 46 9.65 -6.39 -8.99
N LEU A 47 8.50 -7.09 -8.94
CA LEU A 47 7.29 -6.66 -9.64
C LEU A 47 6.80 -5.30 -9.13
N VAL A 48 6.78 -5.11 -7.81
CA VAL A 48 6.38 -3.84 -7.18
C VAL A 48 7.35 -2.72 -7.57
N LYS A 49 8.67 -2.93 -7.49
CA LYS A 49 9.68 -1.94 -7.89
C LYS A 49 9.64 -1.61 -9.38
N THR A 50 9.47 -2.62 -10.23
CA THR A 50 9.37 -2.44 -11.69
C THR A 50 8.15 -1.60 -12.03
N THR A 51 7.01 -1.86 -11.39
CA THR A 51 5.77 -1.09 -11.58
C THR A 51 5.93 0.33 -11.08
N ALA A 52 6.52 0.50 -9.89
CA ALA A 52 6.84 1.81 -9.34
C ALA A 52 7.77 2.58 -10.30
N THR A 53 8.76 1.94 -10.92
CA THR A 53 9.70 2.65 -11.83
C THR A 53 9.05 2.99 -13.16
N THR A 54 8.43 2.00 -13.81
CA THR A 54 7.90 2.11 -15.19
C THR A 54 6.54 2.79 -15.26
N LYS A 55 5.82 2.87 -14.14
CA LYS A 55 4.42 3.35 -14.06
C LYS A 55 3.45 2.49 -14.88
N LYS A 56 3.86 1.28 -15.26
CA LYS A 56 3.08 0.35 -16.08
C LYS A 56 2.69 -0.88 -15.29
N PRO A 57 1.45 -1.38 -15.44
CA PRO A 57 1.05 -2.64 -14.82
C PRO A 57 1.92 -3.78 -15.34
N THR A 58 2.25 -4.72 -14.45
CA THR A 58 3.06 -5.89 -14.77
C THR A 58 2.33 -7.14 -14.28
N THR A 59 2.35 -8.21 -15.08
CA THR A 59 1.74 -9.49 -14.71
C THR A 59 2.79 -10.59 -14.72
N TYR A 60 2.71 -11.50 -13.76
CA TYR A 60 3.61 -12.64 -13.61
C TYR A 60 2.85 -13.85 -13.09
N ILE A 61 3.26 -15.05 -13.47
CA ILE A 61 2.62 -16.30 -13.04
C ILE A 61 3.59 -17.07 -12.16
N ILE A 62 3.15 -17.44 -10.95
CA ILE A 62 3.91 -18.29 -10.01
C ILE A 62 2.98 -19.38 -9.51
N ASN A 63 3.35 -20.65 -9.71
CA ASN A 63 2.58 -21.81 -9.25
C ASN A 63 1.10 -21.73 -9.66
N ASN A 64 0.84 -21.37 -10.92
CA ASN A 64 -0.47 -21.16 -11.54
C ASN A 64 -1.28 -19.96 -11.01
N ASN A 65 -0.82 -19.27 -9.97
CA ASN A 65 -1.43 -18.02 -9.52
C ASN A 65 -0.94 -16.87 -10.41
N ILE A 66 -1.85 -15.94 -10.70
CA ILE A 66 -1.54 -14.74 -11.49
C ILE A 66 -1.33 -13.60 -10.52
N TYR A 67 -0.14 -13.00 -10.56
CA TYR A 67 0.22 -11.81 -9.81
C TYR A 67 0.22 -10.63 -10.77
N SER A 68 -0.60 -9.63 -10.53
CA SER A 68 -0.69 -8.42 -11.34
C SER A 68 -0.50 -7.19 -10.48
N THR A 69 0.32 -6.26 -10.95
CA THR A 69 0.53 -4.99 -10.28
C THR A 69 -0.21 -3.85 -10.98
N THR A 70 -0.61 -2.84 -10.21
CA THR A 70 -1.17 -1.58 -10.71
C THR A 70 -0.43 -0.41 -10.10
N TYR A 71 -0.12 0.61 -10.92
CA TYR A 71 0.41 1.88 -10.44
C TYR A 71 -0.73 2.82 -10.04
N ASN A 72 -0.70 3.31 -8.80
CA ASN A 72 -1.77 4.10 -8.19
C ASN A 72 -1.39 5.58 -8.00
N GLY A 73 -0.31 6.05 -8.62
CA GLY A 73 0.15 7.44 -8.49
C GLY A 73 1.18 7.64 -7.37
N ARG A 74 1.26 8.86 -6.84
CA ARG A 74 2.24 9.25 -5.82
C ARG A 74 1.58 9.87 -4.60
N THR A 75 2.24 9.69 -3.45
CA THR A 75 1.96 10.46 -2.24
C THR A 75 2.47 11.90 -2.37
N ILE A 76 2.02 12.78 -1.46
CA ILE A 76 2.52 14.17 -1.34
C ILE A 76 4.04 14.19 -1.12
N LYS A 77 4.61 13.16 -0.49
CA LYS A 77 6.06 13.01 -0.27
C LYS A 77 6.79 12.36 -1.46
N HIS A 78 6.17 12.34 -2.64
CA HIS A 78 6.71 11.78 -3.88
C HIS A 78 7.04 10.28 -3.87
N CYS A 79 6.49 9.51 -2.93
CA CYS A 79 6.59 8.06 -2.98
C CYS A 79 5.54 7.47 -3.92
N ASP A 80 5.89 6.42 -4.65
CA ASP A 80 4.99 5.72 -5.55
C ASP A 80 4.06 4.77 -4.79
N LEU A 81 2.81 4.69 -5.23
CA LEU A 81 1.80 3.79 -4.70
C LEU A 81 1.56 2.67 -5.71
N VAL A 82 1.64 1.42 -5.25
CA VAL A 82 1.51 0.23 -6.10
C VAL A 82 0.63 -0.79 -5.40
N SER A 83 -0.33 -1.35 -6.13
CA SER A 83 -1.06 -2.54 -5.67
C SER A 83 -0.48 -3.79 -6.32
N LEU A 84 -0.42 -4.88 -5.56
CA LEU A 84 -0.14 -6.23 -6.03
C LEU A 84 -1.38 -7.09 -5.76
N THR A 85 -2.05 -7.49 -6.83
CA THR A 85 -3.20 -8.39 -6.78
C THR A 85 -2.76 -9.80 -7.12
N VAL A 86 -3.13 -10.77 -6.30
CA VAL A 86 -2.98 -12.19 -6.61
C VAL A 86 -4.34 -12.79 -6.90
N LYS A 87 -4.45 -13.44 -8.06
CA LYS A 87 -5.57 -14.29 -8.44
C LYS A 87 -5.17 -15.74 -8.26
N TYR A 88 -5.83 -16.42 -7.33
CA TYR A 88 -5.48 -17.80 -6.99
C TYR A 88 -6.10 -18.78 -7.99
N ALA A 89 -5.27 -19.68 -8.52
CA ALA A 89 -5.68 -20.65 -9.52
C ALA A 89 -6.90 -21.46 -9.05
N ASN A 90 -7.85 -21.70 -9.96
CA ASN A 90 -9.04 -22.51 -9.71
C ASN A 90 -9.97 -21.97 -8.61
N THR A 91 -9.83 -20.69 -8.24
CA THR A 91 -10.74 -20.01 -7.32
C THR A 91 -11.21 -18.69 -7.90
N ASN A 92 -12.32 -18.16 -7.39
CA ASN A 92 -12.74 -16.78 -7.63
C ASN A 92 -12.15 -15.80 -6.60
N TYR A 93 -11.21 -16.26 -5.77
CA TYR A 93 -10.63 -15.44 -4.72
C TYR A 93 -9.47 -14.62 -5.27
N GLU A 94 -9.50 -13.33 -4.96
CA GLU A 94 -8.45 -12.38 -5.28
C GLU A 94 -8.11 -11.60 -4.00
N ARG A 95 -6.82 -11.32 -3.83
CA ARG A 95 -6.31 -10.53 -2.71
C ARG A 95 -5.43 -9.45 -3.25
N THR A 96 -5.61 -8.22 -2.76
CA THR A 96 -4.78 -7.09 -3.15
C THR A 96 -4.02 -6.55 -1.96
N GLU A 97 -2.70 -6.45 -2.10
CA GLU A 97 -1.84 -5.77 -1.14
C GLU A 97 -1.31 -4.48 -1.70
N ASN A 98 -1.25 -3.45 -0.87
CA ASN A 98 -0.93 -2.11 -1.28
C ASN A 98 0.41 -1.72 -0.69
N PHE A 99 1.24 -1.10 -1.51
CA PHE A 99 2.62 -0.76 -1.20
C PHE A 99 2.89 0.72 -1.47
N ARG A 100 3.71 1.29 -0.60
CA ARG A 100 4.38 2.57 -0.81
C ARG A 100 5.84 2.32 -1.10
N VAL A 101 6.33 2.86 -2.20
CA VAL A 101 7.71 2.72 -2.68
C VAL A 101 8.38 4.08 -2.67
N CYS A 102 9.37 4.26 -1.79
CA CYS A 102 10.14 5.49 -1.65
C CYS A 102 11.62 5.19 -1.94
N GLY A 103 12.07 5.41 -3.18
CA GLY A 103 13.38 4.92 -3.62
C GLY A 103 13.44 3.39 -3.53
N ASP A 104 14.41 2.86 -2.79
CA ASP A 104 14.56 1.40 -2.61
C ASP A 104 13.69 0.81 -1.50
N LYS A 105 13.08 1.66 -0.67
CA LYS A 105 12.27 1.21 0.46
C LYS A 105 10.85 0.89 0.02
N ILE A 106 10.40 -0.33 0.33
CA ILE A 106 9.00 -0.75 0.19
C ILE A 106 8.36 -0.86 1.57
N GLU A 107 7.17 -0.31 1.69
CA GLU A 107 6.31 -0.40 2.87
C GLU A 107 4.96 -0.95 2.46
N ASN A 108 4.47 -1.98 3.14
CA ASN A 108 3.10 -2.44 2.99
C ASN A 108 2.17 -1.50 3.76
N ILE A 109 1.22 -0.90 3.05
CA ILE A 109 0.31 0.12 3.58
C ILE A 109 -1.11 -0.41 3.81
N GLY A 110 -1.34 -1.71 3.59
CA GLY A 110 -2.62 -2.36 3.88
C GLY A 110 -3.08 -3.31 2.79
N ILE A 111 -4.07 -4.11 3.15
CA ILE A 111 -4.70 -5.10 2.29
C ILE A 111 -6.09 -4.59 1.91
N SER A 112 -6.48 -4.79 0.66
CA SER A 112 -7.87 -4.79 0.24
C SER A 112 -8.27 -6.20 -0.16
N ASP A 113 -9.08 -6.83 0.69
CA ASP A 113 -9.69 -8.11 0.39
C ASP A 113 -10.90 -7.87 -0.51
N THR A 114 -10.85 -8.40 -1.73
CA THR A 114 -11.95 -8.24 -2.68
C THR A 114 -13.02 -9.28 -2.36
N ILE A 115 -13.98 -8.93 -1.51
CA ILE A 115 -15.35 -9.40 -1.74
C ILE A 115 -15.92 -8.43 -2.78
N PRO A 116 -16.27 -8.89 -4.00
CA PRO A 116 -16.88 -7.98 -4.97
C PRO A 116 -18.19 -7.47 -4.39
N SER A 117 -18.49 -6.19 -4.62
CA SER A 117 -19.73 -5.48 -4.26
C SER A 117 -19.81 -4.84 -2.85
N THR A 118 -19.20 -3.66 -2.72
CA THR A 118 -19.78 -2.61 -1.84
C THR A 118 -19.95 -1.30 -2.57
N ILE A 119 -19.06 -0.98 -3.52
CA ILE A 119 -19.14 0.24 -4.33
C ILE A 119 -20.21 0.16 -5.45
N GLU A 120 -20.57 -1.06 -5.90
CA GLU A 120 -21.62 -1.23 -6.93
C GLU A 120 -23.00 -0.72 -6.53
N ASN A 121 -23.30 -0.80 -5.24
CA ASN A 121 -24.56 -0.31 -4.65
C ASN A 121 -24.37 1.04 -3.96
N ASP A 122 -23.18 1.65 -4.04
CA ASP A 122 -22.94 2.96 -3.46
C ASP A 122 -23.82 3.99 -4.17
N PRO A 123 -24.74 4.66 -3.46
CA PRO A 123 -25.59 5.69 -4.05
C PRO A 123 -24.79 6.80 -4.73
N ILE A 124 -23.51 6.99 -4.41
CA ILE A 124 -22.62 7.95 -5.07
C ILE A 124 -22.16 7.46 -6.46
N VAL A 125 -21.88 6.15 -6.64
CA VAL A 125 -21.62 5.54 -7.95
C VAL A 125 -22.90 5.44 -8.77
N GLN A 126 -24.01 5.11 -8.11
CA GLN A 126 -25.31 4.95 -8.77
C GLN A 126 -25.96 6.29 -9.15
N ASN A 127 -25.77 7.35 -8.38
CA ASN A 127 -26.22 8.71 -8.75
C ASN A 127 -25.21 9.44 -9.64
N GLN A 128 -24.27 8.69 -10.24
CA GLN A 128 -23.28 9.10 -11.23
C GLN A 128 -22.19 10.01 -10.59
N ILE A 129 -20.93 9.59 -10.50
CA ILE A 129 -19.74 10.43 -10.19
C ILE A 129 -19.42 11.47 -11.33
N PRO A 130 -20.34 12.37 -11.70
CA PRO A 130 -21.35 12.27 -12.78
C PRO A 130 -20.89 12.69 -14.19
N TYR A 131 -21.20 11.83 -15.17
CA TYR A 131 -20.56 11.68 -16.48
C TYR A 131 -19.04 11.67 -16.28
N ILE A 132 -18.40 10.52 -16.11
CA ILE A 132 -17.42 10.36 -15.03
C ILE A 132 -16.10 9.81 -15.58
N LEU A 133 -14.99 10.51 -15.59
CA LEU A 133 -14.69 11.89 -15.31
C LEU A 133 -14.79 12.69 -16.63
N GLN A 134 -16.03 12.84 -17.12
CA GLN A 134 -16.58 13.18 -18.46
C GLN A 134 -15.84 12.53 -19.62
N THR A 135 -15.83 11.20 -19.56
CA THR A 135 -15.10 10.31 -20.47
C THR A 135 -13.58 10.41 -20.27
N CYS A 136 -13.15 10.71 -19.05
CA CYS A 136 -11.76 10.67 -18.60
C CYS A 136 -10.70 11.27 -19.55
N LYS A 137 -10.76 12.56 -19.92
CA LYS A 137 -11.91 13.40 -20.27
C LYS A 137 -11.77 13.53 -21.78
N ILE A 138 -12.59 12.76 -22.47
CA ILE A 138 -12.51 12.31 -23.85
C ILE A 138 -11.59 11.09 -24.11
N TYR A 139 -10.24 11.08 -23.99
CA TYR A 139 -9.44 10.01 -24.63
C TYR A 139 -8.11 9.56 -23.98
N GLY A 140 -7.90 9.74 -22.66
CA GLY A 140 -6.60 9.42 -22.05
C GLY A 140 -6.70 8.91 -20.63
N GLU A 141 -6.45 9.79 -19.65
CA GLU A 141 -6.54 9.49 -18.22
C GLU A 141 -7.09 10.72 -17.48
N ALA A 142 -7.80 10.51 -16.37
CA ALA A 142 -8.29 11.56 -15.48
C ALA A 142 -8.23 11.12 -14.01
N GLU A 143 -8.02 12.05 -13.08
CA GLU A 143 -8.05 11.80 -11.63
C GLU A 143 -8.90 12.86 -10.94
N SER A 144 -9.72 12.46 -9.97
CA SER A 144 -10.53 13.36 -9.16
C SER A 144 -10.63 12.82 -7.73
N ILE A 145 -10.68 13.74 -6.77
CA ILE A 145 -10.88 13.40 -5.36
C ILE A 145 -12.35 13.60 -5.03
N VAL A 146 -12.99 12.53 -4.54
CA VAL A 146 -14.33 12.59 -3.97
C VAL A 146 -14.19 13.01 -2.51
N THR A 147 -14.33 14.31 -2.29
CA THR A 147 -14.00 15.02 -1.05
C THR A 147 -14.81 14.60 0.17
N ASN A 148 -16.01 14.04 -0.01
CA ASN A 148 -16.85 13.62 1.12
C ASN A 148 -16.44 12.28 1.75
N ARG A 149 -15.50 11.54 1.14
CA ARG A 149 -15.05 10.22 1.63
C ARG A 149 -13.53 10.04 1.65
N ASP A 150 -12.76 11.08 1.33
CA ASP A 150 -11.31 10.98 1.20
C ASP A 150 -10.85 9.88 0.20
N ILE A 151 -11.60 9.71 -0.90
CA ILE A 151 -11.32 8.71 -1.94
C ILE A 151 -10.87 9.42 -3.22
N SER A 152 -9.71 9.07 -3.75
CA SER A 152 -9.29 9.40 -5.12
C SER A 152 -9.88 8.39 -6.11
N ILE A 153 -10.39 8.90 -7.23
CA ILE A 153 -10.88 8.10 -8.35
C ILE A 153 -10.04 8.45 -9.56
N LYS A 154 -9.32 7.46 -10.08
CA LYS A 154 -8.63 7.55 -11.35
C LYS A 154 -9.43 6.85 -12.43
N CYS A 155 -9.33 7.34 -13.64
CA CYS A 155 -10.02 6.78 -14.78
C CYS A 155 -9.14 6.77 -16.03
N LYS A 156 -9.23 5.70 -16.82
CA LYS A 156 -8.45 5.49 -18.04
C LYS A 156 -9.26 4.81 -19.12
N ALA A 157 -9.15 5.26 -20.38
CA ALA A 157 -9.71 4.53 -21.52
C ALA A 157 -8.85 3.29 -21.83
N THR A 158 -9.50 2.13 -22.00
CA THR A 158 -8.80 0.86 -22.22
C THR A 158 -8.82 0.40 -23.67
N ASP A 159 -9.70 0.97 -24.50
CA ASP A 159 -9.88 0.61 -25.90
C ASP A 159 -9.79 1.83 -26.84
N LEU A 160 -9.46 1.56 -28.11
CA LEU A 160 -9.34 2.59 -29.15
C LEU A 160 -10.68 3.22 -29.53
N ASN A 161 -11.79 2.53 -29.28
CA ASN A 161 -13.14 3.06 -29.52
C ASN A 161 -13.65 3.87 -28.32
N ARG A 162 -12.90 3.86 -27.21
CA ARG A 162 -13.11 4.64 -25.99
C ARG A 162 -14.48 4.40 -25.36
N CYS A 163 -14.98 3.19 -25.52
CA CYS A 163 -16.23 2.74 -24.91
C CYS A 163 -16.01 2.15 -23.52
N PHE A 164 -14.82 1.61 -23.26
CA PHE A 164 -14.46 0.96 -22.02
C PHE A 164 -13.54 1.84 -21.19
N LEU A 165 -13.99 2.18 -19.98
CA LEU A 165 -13.24 2.98 -19.02
C LEU A 165 -12.90 2.13 -17.79
N GLU A 166 -11.62 2.08 -17.41
CA GLU A 166 -11.17 1.54 -16.13
C GLU A 166 -11.22 2.65 -15.08
N LEU A 167 -11.99 2.43 -14.02
CA LEU A 167 -12.06 3.25 -12.81
C LEU A 167 -11.25 2.57 -11.71
N THR A 168 -10.40 3.32 -11.03
CA THR A 168 -9.58 2.87 -9.89
C THR A 168 -9.89 3.77 -8.70
N PHE A 169 -10.37 3.17 -7.60
CA PHE A 169 -10.77 3.86 -6.37
C PHE A 169 -9.69 3.66 -5.32
N ILE A 170 -9.12 4.73 -4.80
CA ILE A 170 -7.99 4.71 -3.85
C ILE A 170 -8.34 5.57 -2.66
N ASP A 171 -8.14 5.08 -1.44
CA ASP A 171 -8.36 5.89 -0.23
C ASP A 171 -7.24 6.94 -0.04
N LYS A 172 -7.39 7.85 0.93
CA LYS A 172 -6.34 8.83 1.29
C LYS A 172 -5.00 8.23 1.71
N ASN A 173 -4.96 6.96 2.11
CA ASN A 173 -3.74 6.28 2.53
C ASN A 173 -2.99 5.66 1.35
N GLY A 174 -3.61 5.59 0.17
CA GLY A 174 -3.06 4.98 -1.04
C GLY A 174 -3.47 3.52 -1.23
N ILE A 175 -4.44 3.03 -0.45
CA ILE A 175 -4.99 1.69 -0.53
C ILE A 175 -5.98 1.64 -1.69
N LEU A 176 -5.77 0.71 -2.63
CA LEU A 176 -6.73 0.41 -3.68
C LEU A 176 -7.98 -0.21 -3.06
N ILE A 177 -9.08 0.53 -3.09
CA ILE A 177 -10.37 0.07 -2.59
C ILE A 177 -11.03 -0.85 -3.62
N ASP A 178 -11.08 -0.41 -4.88
CA ASP A 178 -11.76 -1.14 -5.95
C ASP A 178 -11.23 -0.73 -7.33
N LYS A 179 -11.43 -1.60 -8.32
CA LYS A 179 -11.15 -1.32 -9.73
C LYS A 179 -12.25 -1.91 -10.61
N LYS A 180 -12.83 -1.09 -11.49
CA LYS A 180 -13.98 -1.46 -12.32
C LYS A 180 -13.83 -1.04 -13.76
N ILE A 181 -14.24 -1.89 -14.70
CA ILE A 181 -14.41 -1.52 -16.11
C ILE A 181 -15.90 -1.23 -16.37
N ILE A 182 -16.20 -0.07 -16.97
CA ILE A 182 -17.56 0.32 -17.35
C ILE A 182 -17.65 0.54 -18.86
N ASN A 183 -18.79 0.17 -19.46
CA ASN A 183 -19.12 0.48 -20.86
C ASN A 183 -20.01 1.73 -20.92
N THR A 184 -19.55 2.75 -21.64
CA THR A 184 -20.19 4.07 -21.72
C THR A 184 -20.88 4.34 -23.06
N CYS A 185 -20.80 3.44 -24.04
CA CYS A 185 -21.35 3.60 -25.40
C CYS A 185 -22.75 2.97 -25.58
N ARG A 186 -23.48 2.70 -24.50
CA ARG A 186 -24.81 2.05 -24.55
C ARG A 186 -25.94 3.05 -24.45
#